data_AF-A0A970Y6I3-F1
#
_entry.id   AF-A0A970Y6I3-F1
#
_cell.length_a   1.000
_cell.length_b   1.000
_cell.length_c   1.000
_cell.angle_alpha   90.00
_cell.angle_beta   90.00
_cell.angle_gamma   90.00
#
_symmetry.space_group_name_H-M   'P 1'
#
loop_
_entity.id
_entity.type
_entity.pdbx_description
1 polymer ?
#
loop_
_entity_poly.entity_id
_entity_poly.type
_entity_poly.pdbx_seq_one_letter_code
_entity_poly.pdbx_strand_id
1 'polypeptide(L)'
;MNEDGHISPQDFGAFAGHDLELWRILEGSEALLEDGRIGPVRPVYEVNGQIRLQVRFTNLYGSGEVQWYSINDLVRGCEVVGFRLETAAWNQVREASKRRSDEAWAKGHFRLLRAKYFVGRWDNQSPLSELYTVLLKLEDRASLSQSELEWLEGTRLDSVMAAYYDQRFDQEGQPWHVLLASSHWRDAGLPHLALRASARISGADPHLMAAILRTRGGAHRDLGSLDDAEQLVLQSLEIEPDSLHGYSLLGAVRYQQGRPDEGEDAFERAVALGAHPESQEQSRRKALREAEPIARSRIASFLLDRDPLRYSWAAAYLDE
;
A
#
# COMPACT_ATOMS: atom_id res chain seq x y z
N MET A 1 20.50 -31.79 9.32
CA MET A 1 21.26 -32.78 10.10
C MET A 1 21.60 -33.90 9.13
N ASN A 2 22.89 -34.26 9.02
CA ASN A 2 23.28 -35.52 8.40
C ASN A 2 22.94 -36.69 9.36
N GLU A 3 23.14 -37.94 8.94
CA GLU A 3 22.83 -39.12 9.76
C GLU A 3 23.58 -39.15 11.11
N ASP A 4 24.66 -38.36 11.25
CA ASP A 4 25.53 -38.29 12.43
C ASP A 4 25.19 -37.16 13.43
N GLY A 5 24.13 -36.39 13.19
CA GLY A 5 23.66 -35.39 14.15
C GLY A 5 24.23 -33.98 14.00
N HIS A 6 24.95 -33.68 12.91
CA HIS A 6 25.73 -32.43 12.77
C HIS A 6 25.12 -31.48 11.72
N ILE A 7 25.47 -30.20 11.83
CA ILE A 7 25.19 -29.17 10.82
C ILE A 7 26.50 -28.53 10.34
N SER A 8 26.67 -28.39 9.02
CA SER A 8 27.87 -27.78 8.46
C SER A 8 27.89 -26.26 8.72
N PRO A 9 29.06 -25.63 8.87
CA PRO A 9 29.13 -24.18 9.00
C PRO A 9 28.59 -23.43 7.78
N GLN A 10 28.66 -24.04 6.60
CA GLN A 10 28.10 -23.49 5.36
C GLN A 10 26.57 -23.46 5.40
N ASP A 11 25.93 -24.57 5.77
CA ASP A 11 24.46 -24.66 5.87
C ASP A 11 23.93 -23.76 6.99
N PHE A 12 24.60 -23.76 8.15
CA PHE A 12 24.22 -22.89 9.25
C PHE A 12 24.46 -21.42 8.91
N GLY A 13 25.56 -21.09 8.22
CA GLY A 13 25.86 -19.74 7.77
C GLY A 13 24.87 -19.21 6.73
N ALA A 14 24.43 -20.05 5.79
CA ALA A 14 23.38 -19.72 4.83
C ALA A 14 22.04 -19.43 5.53
N PHE A 15 21.73 -20.14 6.62
CA PHE A 15 20.54 -19.92 7.44
C PHE A 15 20.63 -18.67 8.34
N ALA A 16 21.74 -18.51 9.07
CA ALA A 16 21.90 -17.47 10.08
C ALA A 16 22.25 -16.11 9.46
N GLY A 17 23.05 -16.08 8.39
CA GLY A 17 23.51 -14.85 7.75
C GLY A 17 24.37 -14.00 8.71
N HIS A 18 24.06 -12.71 8.83
CA HIS A 18 24.73 -11.77 9.74
C HIS A 18 23.99 -11.58 11.08
N ASP A 19 23.04 -12.45 11.43
CA ASP A 19 22.20 -12.30 12.62
C ASP A 19 22.88 -12.89 13.87
N LEU A 20 23.45 -12.02 14.71
CA LEU A 20 24.21 -12.42 15.89
C LEU A 20 23.42 -13.32 16.86
N GLU A 21 22.12 -13.08 17.02
CA GLU A 21 21.30 -13.88 17.96
C GLU A 21 21.12 -15.32 17.47
N LEU A 22 21.12 -15.56 16.16
CA LEU A 22 21.10 -16.91 15.61
C LEU A 22 22.43 -17.62 15.79
N TRP A 23 23.54 -16.91 15.65
CA TRP A 23 24.87 -17.47 15.91
C TRP A 23 25.09 -17.82 17.39
N ARG A 24 24.44 -17.09 18.30
CA ARG A 24 24.44 -17.43 19.74
C ARG A 24 23.74 -18.74 20.07
N ILE A 25 22.90 -19.29 19.19
CA ILE A 25 22.32 -20.64 19.37
C ILE A 25 23.42 -21.73 19.38
N LEU A 26 24.59 -21.44 18.79
CA LEU A 26 25.74 -22.35 18.85
C LEU A 26 26.47 -22.30 20.20
N GLU A 27 26.20 -21.35 21.09
CA GLU A 27 26.85 -21.31 22.40
C GLU A 27 26.55 -22.58 23.20
N GLY A 28 27.60 -23.24 23.69
CA GLY A 28 27.48 -24.53 24.38
C GLY A 28 27.41 -25.75 23.47
N SER A 29 27.32 -25.58 22.14
CA SER A 29 27.44 -26.69 21.18
C SER A 29 28.88 -27.19 21.04
N GLU A 30 29.08 -28.35 20.40
CA GLU A 30 30.40 -28.90 20.12
C GLU A 30 30.79 -28.67 18.65
N ALA A 31 31.93 -28.04 18.40
CA ALA A 31 32.51 -27.91 17.06
C ALA A 31 33.45 -29.08 16.76
N LEU A 32 33.35 -29.65 15.56
CA LEU A 32 34.17 -30.75 15.05
C LEU A 32 35.15 -30.24 13.99
N LEU A 33 36.43 -30.58 14.14
CA LEU A 33 37.48 -30.27 13.17
C LEU A 33 37.69 -31.40 12.15
N GLU A 34 38.28 -31.09 10.98
CA GLU A 34 38.69 -32.04 9.95
C GLU A 34 39.58 -33.17 10.49
N ASP A 35 40.43 -32.87 11.48
CA ASP A 35 41.35 -33.82 12.11
C ASP A 35 40.68 -34.68 13.23
N GLY A 36 39.38 -34.51 13.44
CA GLY A 36 38.57 -35.28 14.40
C GLY A 36 38.53 -34.71 15.82
N ARG A 37 39.19 -33.58 16.10
CA ARG A 37 39.07 -32.91 17.41
C ARG A 37 37.69 -32.29 17.61
N ILE A 38 37.22 -32.32 18.87
CA ILE A 38 35.95 -31.73 19.28
C ILE A 38 36.21 -30.70 20.39
N GLY A 39 35.55 -29.55 20.32
CA GLY A 39 35.66 -28.50 21.34
C GLY A 39 34.35 -27.73 21.55
N PRO A 40 33.98 -27.37 22.79
CA PRO A 40 32.80 -26.57 23.03
C PRO A 40 32.94 -25.15 22.46
N VAL A 41 31.86 -24.69 21.84
CA VAL A 41 31.68 -23.31 21.42
C VAL A 41 31.39 -22.46 22.66
N ARG A 42 32.23 -21.44 22.86
CA ARG A 42 32.17 -20.44 23.93
C ARG A 42 31.57 -19.14 23.35
N PRO A 43 31.31 -18.08 24.16
CA PRO A 43 30.31 -17.08 23.80
C PRO A 43 30.61 -16.40 22.46
N VAL A 44 29.55 -16.16 21.70
CA VAL A 44 29.56 -15.57 20.37
C VAL A 44 29.35 -14.07 20.50
N TYR A 45 30.23 -13.31 19.87
CA TYR A 45 30.20 -11.86 19.96
C TYR A 45 30.52 -11.21 18.62
N GLU A 46 30.22 -9.92 18.53
CA GLU A 46 30.57 -9.09 17.39
C GLU A 46 31.83 -8.26 17.71
N VAL A 47 32.84 -8.33 16.84
CA VAL A 47 34.05 -7.50 16.91
C VAL A 47 34.28 -6.87 15.55
N ASN A 48 34.33 -5.54 15.51
CA ASN A 48 34.55 -4.74 14.29
C ASN A 48 33.56 -5.07 13.15
N GLY A 49 32.27 -5.26 13.47
CA GLY A 49 31.24 -5.59 12.48
C GLY A 49 31.25 -7.04 11.98
N GLN A 50 32.08 -7.90 12.59
CA GLN A 50 32.22 -9.30 12.23
C GLN A 50 31.91 -10.18 13.43
N ILE A 51 30.96 -11.09 13.27
CA ILE A 51 30.63 -12.10 14.28
C ILE A 51 31.78 -13.11 14.35
N ARG A 52 32.21 -13.40 15.58
CA ARG A 52 33.27 -14.36 15.88
C ARG A 52 32.78 -15.38 16.91
N LEU A 53 33.15 -16.64 16.66
CA LEU A 53 32.91 -17.78 17.54
C LEU A 53 34.22 -18.15 18.22
N GLN A 54 34.15 -18.41 19.52
CA GLN A 54 35.26 -18.96 20.28
C GLN A 54 35.10 -20.48 20.38
N VAL A 55 36.15 -21.24 20.09
CA VAL A 55 36.15 -22.69 20.33
C VAL A 55 37.37 -23.06 21.17
N ARG A 56 37.15 -23.86 22.22
CA ARG A 56 38.23 -24.39 23.06
C ARG A 56 38.44 -25.87 22.77
N PHE A 57 39.60 -26.25 22.25
CA PHE A 57 39.97 -27.64 22.02
C PHE A 57 40.83 -28.14 23.18
N THR A 58 40.48 -29.26 23.78
CA THR A 58 41.24 -29.86 24.90
C THR A 58 42.06 -31.03 24.39
N ASN A 59 43.36 -31.08 24.72
CA ASN A 59 44.18 -32.26 24.45
C ASN A 59 44.04 -33.33 25.56
N LEU A 60 44.63 -34.52 25.34
CA LEU A 60 44.56 -35.66 26.27
C LEU A 60 45.11 -35.37 27.68
N TYR A 61 45.88 -34.29 27.85
CA TYR A 61 46.46 -33.87 29.12
C TYR A 61 45.68 -32.75 29.82
N GLY A 62 44.52 -32.36 29.29
CA GLY A 62 43.66 -31.32 29.86
C GLY A 62 44.11 -29.88 29.60
N SER A 63 45.27 -29.67 28.95
CA SER A 63 45.65 -28.34 28.45
C SER A 63 44.86 -28.03 27.18
N GLY A 64 44.17 -26.88 27.16
CA GLY A 64 43.31 -26.49 26.05
C GLY A 64 43.86 -25.32 25.23
N GLU A 65 43.74 -25.41 23.91
CA GLU A 65 43.98 -24.30 22.99
C GLU A 65 42.66 -23.57 22.70
N VAL A 66 42.68 -22.25 22.69
CA VAL A 66 41.52 -21.41 22.36
C VAL A 66 41.73 -20.82 20.98
N GLN A 67 40.80 -21.09 20.08
CA GLN A 67 40.82 -20.60 18.71
C GLN A 67 39.59 -19.73 18.42
N TRP A 68 39.79 -18.78 17.52
CA TRP A 68 38.78 -17.80 17.10
C TRP A 68 38.45 -18.02 15.64
N TYR A 69 37.16 -18.15 15.35
CA TYR A 69 36.68 -18.34 13.99
C TYR A 69 35.73 -17.22 13.62
N SER A 70 35.95 -16.56 12.50
CA SER A 70 34.98 -15.62 11.96
C SER A 70 33.96 -16.33 11.07
N ILE A 71 32.75 -15.77 10.92
CA ILE A 71 31.72 -16.35 10.01
C ILE A 71 32.28 -16.57 8.61
N ASN A 72 32.95 -15.56 8.06
CA ASN A 72 33.45 -15.62 6.69
C ASN A 72 34.47 -16.75 6.52
N ASP A 73 35.30 -17.00 7.52
CA ASP A 73 36.31 -18.06 7.46
C ASP A 73 35.63 -19.43 7.61
N LEU A 74 34.64 -19.56 8.51
CA LEU A 74 33.86 -20.78 8.69
C LEU A 74 33.08 -21.17 7.43
N VAL A 75 32.45 -20.20 6.77
CA VAL A 75 31.65 -20.44 5.56
C VAL A 75 32.54 -20.72 4.34
N ARG A 76 33.76 -20.18 4.27
CA ARG A 76 34.67 -20.35 3.13
C ARG A 76 35.59 -21.58 3.21
N GLY A 77 35.47 -22.40 4.26
CA GLY A 77 36.17 -23.68 4.37
C GLY A 77 37.29 -23.72 5.41
N CYS A 78 37.03 -23.22 6.62
CA CYS A 78 37.91 -23.47 7.79
C CYS A 78 37.94 -24.94 8.20
N GLU A 79 38.88 -25.25 9.10
CA GLU A 79 39.06 -26.57 9.75
C GLU A 79 37.80 -27.13 10.43
N VAL A 80 36.80 -26.31 10.76
CA VAL A 80 35.53 -26.76 11.36
C VAL A 80 34.64 -27.37 10.27
N VAL A 81 34.36 -28.67 10.37
CA VAL A 81 33.52 -29.39 9.42
C VAL A 81 32.06 -29.51 9.85
N GLY A 82 31.77 -29.31 11.14
CA GLY A 82 30.41 -29.38 11.65
C GLY A 82 30.26 -28.94 13.09
N PHE A 83 29.03 -28.57 13.44
CA PHE A 83 28.58 -28.37 14.82
C PHE A 83 27.63 -29.49 15.22
N ARG A 84 27.91 -30.14 16.35
CA ARG A 84 26.98 -31.05 17.02
C ARG A 84 26.15 -30.25 18.02
N LEU A 85 24.85 -30.17 17.74
CA LEU A 85 23.89 -29.41 18.53
C LEU A 85 23.19 -30.31 19.55
N GLU A 86 23.00 -29.82 20.77
CA GLU A 86 22.09 -30.45 21.72
C GLU A 86 20.62 -30.32 21.25
N THR A 87 19.77 -31.27 21.66
CA THR A 87 18.35 -31.32 21.24
C THR A 87 17.59 -30.01 21.50
N ALA A 88 17.89 -29.31 22.60
CA ALA A 88 17.27 -28.03 22.92
C ALA A 88 17.70 -26.92 21.94
N ALA A 89 18.99 -26.83 21.60
CA ALA A 89 19.50 -25.89 20.61
C ALA A 89 18.96 -26.19 19.22
N TRP A 90 18.82 -27.47 18.86
CA TRP A 90 18.21 -27.88 17.58
C TRP A 90 16.74 -27.45 17.45
N ASN A 91 15.95 -27.59 18.51
CA ASN A 91 14.57 -27.10 18.52
C ASN A 91 14.51 -25.58 18.34
N GLN A 92 15.43 -24.82 18.94
CA GLN A 92 15.54 -23.37 18.74
C GLN A 92 15.89 -23.02 17.29
N VAL A 93 16.84 -23.72 16.65
CA VAL A 93 17.17 -23.55 15.21
C VAL A 93 15.94 -23.84 14.34
N ARG A 94 15.21 -24.92 14.62
CA ARG A 94 14.02 -25.32 13.86
C ARG A 94 12.89 -24.30 14.01
N GLU A 95 12.65 -23.80 15.22
CA GLU A 95 11.66 -22.75 15.48
C GLU A 95 12.05 -21.42 14.85
N ALA A 96 13.34 -21.06 14.87
CA ALA A 96 13.84 -19.85 14.21
C ALA A 96 13.74 -19.95 12.68
N SER A 97 14.06 -21.12 12.10
CA SER A 97 13.86 -21.40 10.68
C SER A 97 12.39 -21.39 10.27
N LYS A 98 11.50 -21.93 11.11
CA LYS A 98 10.06 -21.86 10.89
C LYS A 98 9.58 -20.40 10.96
N ARG A 99 9.98 -19.64 11.99
CA ARG A 99 9.67 -18.21 12.12
C ARG A 99 10.14 -17.39 10.93
N ARG A 100 11.36 -17.61 10.43
CA ARG A 100 11.86 -16.93 9.21
C ARG A 100 11.08 -17.33 7.95
N SER A 101 10.72 -18.61 7.82
CA SER A 101 9.87 -19.07 6.72
C SER A 101 8.47 -18.44 6.79
N ASP A 102 7.88 -18.36 7.98
CA ASP A 102 6.58 -17.76 8.22
C ASP A 102 6.62 -16.24 7.98
N GLU A 103 7.71 -15.57 8.37
CA GLU A 103 7.92 -14.13 8.11
C GLU A 103 8.16 -13.85 6.63
N ALA A 104 8.99 -14.65 5.95
CA ALA A 104 9.23 -14.53 4.51
C ALA A 104 7.95 -14.80 3.71
N TRP A 105 7.16 -15.81 4.12
CA TRP A 105 5.85 -16.08 3.58
C TRP A 105 4.91 -14.90 3.79
N ALA A 106 4.83 -14.36 5.01
CA ALA A 106 3.96 -13.23 5.31
C ALA A 106 4.33 -11.96 4.53
N LYS A 107 5.63 -11.69 4.32
CA LYS A 107 6.11 -10.63 3.42
C LYS A 107 5.71 -10.88 1.97
N GLY A 108 5.76 -12.14 1.52
CA GLY A 108 5.28 -12.56 0.20
C GLY A 108 3.77 -12.35 0.04
N HIS A 109 2.99 -12.85 1.00
CA HIS A 109 1.55 -12.72 1.04
C HIS A 109 1.11 -11.25 1.10
N PHE A 110 1.76 -10.44 1.94
CA PHE A 110 1.48 -9.01 2.02
C PHE A 110 1.72 -8.27 0.69
N ARG A 111 2.76 -8.65 -0.07
CA ARG A 111 2.95 -8.13 -1.44
C ARG A 111 1.77 -8.48 -2.35
N LEU A 112 1.28 -9.72 -2.29
CA LEU A 112 0.13 -10.15 -3.09
C LEU A 112 -1.16 -9.42 -2.70
N LEU A 113 -1.43 -9.26 -1.41
CA LEU A 113 -2.60 -8.53 -0.93
C LEU A 113 -2.56 -7.06 -1.37
N ARG A 114 -1.42 -6.37 -1.24
CA ARG A 114 -1.30 -4.99 -1.74
C ARG A 114 -1.59 -4.90 -3.23
N ALA A 115 -1.07 -5.81 -4.04
CA ALA A 115 -1.36 -5.85 -5.46
C ALA A 115 -2.87 -6.06 -5.73
N LYS A 116 -3.52 -6.98 -5.00
CA LYS A 116 -4.96 -7.26 -5.09
C LYS A 116 -5.81 -6.02 -4.76
N TYR A 117 -5.40 -5.25 -3.76
CA TYR A 117 -6.10 -4.03 -3.30
C TYR A 117 -5.53 -2.73 -3.89
N PHE A 118 -4.76 -2.82 -4.98
CA PHE A 118 -4.20 -1.68 -5.71
C PHE A 118 -3.36 -0.72 -4.84
N VAL A 119 -2.75 -1.22 -3.76
CA VAL A 119 -1.84 -0.43 -2.94
C VAL A 119 -0.47 -0.42 -3.62
N GLY A 120 0.01 0.80 -3.91
CA GLY A 120 1.30 1.04 -4.54
C GLY A 120 2.50 0.75 -3.62
N ARG A 121 3.59 1.51 -3.81
CA ARG A 121 4.77 1.39 -2.94
C ARG A 121 4.39 1.68 -1.49
N TRP A 122 4.87 0.84 -0.59
CA TRP A 122 4.65 0.97 0.85
C TRP A 122 5.93 0.59 1.58
N ASP A 123 6.41 1.49 2.44
CA ASP A 123 7.76 1.38 3.02
C ASP A 123 7.82 0.32 4.12
N ASN A 124 6.78 0.23 4.96
CA ASN A 124 6.73 -0.76 6.03
C ASN A 124 6.31 -2.14 5.50
N GLN A 125 7.28 -3.01 5.23
CA GLN A 125 7.05 -4.38 4.74
C GLN A 125 6.82 -5.39 5.88
N SER A 126 6.65 -4.93 7.12
CA SER A 126 6.49 -5.81 8.28
C SER A 126 5.18 -6.60 8.21
N PRO A 127 5.21 -7.92 8.49
CA PRO A 127 4.02 -8.72 8.79
C PRO A 127 3.23 -8.27 10.02
N LEU A 128 3.73 -7.29 10.78
CA LEU A 128 3.05 -6.67 11.90
C LEU A 128 2.56 -5.26 11.58
N SER A 129 2.63 -4.85 10.31
CA SER A 129 2.13 -3.53 9.89
C SER A 129 0.61 -3.46 9.93
N GLU A 130 0.11 -2.28 10.30
CA GLU A 130 -1.31 -1.97 10.39
C GLU A 130 -2.02 -2.25 9.06
N LEU A 131 -1.38 -1.89 7.93
CA LEU A 131 -1.90 -2.19 6.60
C LEU A 131 -2.10 -3.69 6.39
N TYR A 132 -1.11 -4.53 6.72
CA TYR A 132 -1.25 -5.96 6.51
C TYR A 132 -2.37 -6.55 7.35
N THR A 133 -2.53 -6.12 8.60
CA THR A 133 -3.66 -6.51 9.46
C THR A 133 -5.01 -6.12 8.86
N VAL A 134 -5.13 -4.90 8.33
CA VAL A 134 -6.34 -4.44 7.63
C VAL A 134 -6.62 -5.29 6.40
N LEU A 135 -5.62 -5.57 5.56
CA LEU A 135 -5.81 -6.37 4.36
C LEU A 135 -6.22 -7.82 4.67
N LEU A 136 -5.68 -8.42 5.74
CA LEU A 136 -6.11 -9.73 6.22
C LEU A 136 -7.59 -9.73 6.66
N LYS A 137 -8.02 -8.68 7.37
CA LYS A 137 -9.44 -8.52 7.73
C LYS A 137 -10.34 -8.44 6.49
N LEU A 138 -9.90 -7.75 5.45
CA LEU A 138 -10.64 -7.68 4.18
C LEU A 138 -10.69 -9.03 3.44
N GLU A 139 -9.66 -9.88 3.54
CA GLU A 139 -9.73 -11.26 3.02
C GLU A 139 -10.79 -12.08 3.77
N ASP A 140 -10.82 -11.94 5.10
CA ASP A 140 -11.78 -12.61 5.97
C ASP A 140 -13.18 -11.95 5.93
N ARG A 141 -13.34 -10.90 5.12
CA ARG A 141 -14.56 -10.09 5.02
C ARG A 141 -15.03 -9.55 6.39
N ALA A 142 -14.09 -9.30 7.30
CA ALA A 142 -14.35 -8.75 8.62
C ALA A 142 -14.60 -7.24 8.56
N SER A 143 -15.32 -6.72 9.56
CA SER A 143 -15.50 -5.28 9.72
C SER A 143 -14.21 -4.62 10.22
N LEU A 144 -13.94 -3.42 9.72
CA LEU A 144 -12.89 -2.54 10.25
C LEU A 144 -13.44 -1.71 11.41
N SER A 145 -12.57 -1.40 12.38
CA SER A 145 -12.91 -0.46 13.46
C SER A 145 -12.92 0.98 12.94
N GLN A 146 -13.55 1.88 13.69
CA GLN A 146 -13.54 3.32 13.38
C GLN A 146 -12.10 3.87 13.29
N SER A 147 -11.21 3.46 14.19
CA SER A 147 -9.81 3.88 14.17
C SER A 147 -9.04 3.38 12.94
N GLU A 148 -9.40 2.20 12.41
CA GLU A 148 -8.80 1.67 11.17
C GLU A 148 -9.28 2.46 9.96
N LEU A 149 -10.57 2.84 9.92
CA LEU A 149 -11.12 3.68 8.86
C LEU A 149 -10.49 5.08 8.88
N GLU A 150 -10.37 5.71 10.04
CA GLU A 150 -9.68 7.00 10.21
C GLU A 150 -8.21 6.93 9.81
N TRP A 151 -7.54 5.82 10.13
CA TRP A 151 -6.16 5.59 9.74
C TRP A 151 -6.02 5.42 8.21
N LEU A 152 -6.93 4.69 7.57
CA LEU A 152 -6.95 4.55 6.11
C LEU A 152 -7.21 5.88 5.40
N GLU A 153 -8.11 6.70 5.93
CA GLU A 153 -8.39 8.05 5.42
C GLU A 153 -7.16 8.96 5.57
N GLY A 154 -6.55 8.99 6.76
CA GLY A 154 -5.35 9.80 7.03
C GLY A 154 -4.12 9.39 6.21
N THR A 155 -4.03 8.11 5.83
CA THR A 155 -2.95 7.58 4.97
C THR A 155 -3.28 7.60 3.48
N ARG A 156 -4.50 8.05 3.10
CA ARG A 156 -4.99 8.13 1.71
C ARG A 156 -4.95 6.79 0.98
N LEU A 157 -5.36 5.73 1.67
CA LEU A 157 -5.49 4.38 1.09
C LEU A 157 -6.87 4.16 0.48
N ASP A 158 -7.21 5.01 -0.49
CA ASP A 158 -8.55 5.06 -1.11
C ASP A 158 -8.96 3.74 -1.75
N SER A 159 -8.04 3.01 -2.40
CA SER A 159 -8.36 1.71 -3.01
C SER A 159 -8.76 0.65 -1.98
N VAL A 160 -8.19 0.71 -0.77
CA VAL A 160 -8.51 -0.20 0.34
C VAL A 160 -9.86 0.18 0.94
N MET A 161 -10.10 1.48 1.16
CA MET A 161 -11.40 2.00 1.62
C MET A 161 -12.52 1.65 0.65
N ALA A 162 -12.28 1.79 -0.65
CA ALA A 162 -13.25 1.46 -1.69
C ALA A 162 -13.60 -0.03 -1.68
N ALA A 163 -12.57 -0.90 -1.63
CA ALA A 163 -12.76 -2.34 -1.57
C ALA A 163 -13.50 -2.78 -0.30
N TYR A 164 -13.21 -2.15 0.84
CA TYR A 164 -13.95 -2.37 2.08
C TYR A 164 -15.44 -2.07 1.88
N TYR A 165 -15.80 -0.88 1.42
CA TYR A 165 -17.22 -0.53 1.24
C TYR A 165 -17.92 -1.37 0.17
N ASP A 166 -17.23 -1.80 -0.90
CA ASP A 166 -17.78 -2.76 -1.86
C ASP A 166 -18.14 -4.10 -1.18
N GLN A 167 -17.26 -4.62 -0.32
CA GLN A 167 -17.53 -5.84 0.45
C GLN A 167 -18.68 -5.64 1.45
N ARG A 168 -18.78 -4.47 2.09
CA ARG A 168 -19.87 -4.15 3.02
C ARG A 168 -21.21 -4.05 2.29
N PHE A 169 -21.21 -3.53 1.07
CA PHE A 169 -22.38 -3.59 0.22
C PHE A 169 -22.76 -5.04 -0.13
N ASP A 170 -21.80 -5.91 -0.48
CA ASP A 170 -22.06 -7.34 -0.73
C ASP A 170 -22.72 -8.04 0.47
N GLN A 171 -22.36 -7.65 1.68
CA GLN A 171 -22.85 -8.26 2.92
C GLN A 171 -24.20 -7.72 3.36
N GLU A 172 -24.40 -6.42 3.26
CA GLU A 172 -25.52 -5.73 3.92
C GLU A 172 -26.55 -5.16 2.95
N GLY A 173 -26.19 -5.05 1.67
CA GLY A 173 -27.07 -4.52 0.63
C GLY A 173 -27.39 -3.03 0.77
N GLN A 174 -26.71 -2.29 1.66
CA GLN A 174 -27.01 -0.89 1.91
C GLN A 174 -26.46 0.03 0.81
N PRO A 175 -27.31 0.79 0.08
CA PRO A 175 -26.84 1.56 -1.08
C PRO A 175 -25.84 2.67 -0.75
N TRP A 176 -25.79 3.17 0.48
CA TRP A 176 -24.82 4.19 0.89
C TRP A 176 -23.37 3.67 0.83
N HIS A 177 -23.15 2.37 1.04
CA HIS A 177 -21.83 1.77 0.85
C HIS A 177 -21.35 1.89 -0.60
N VAL A 178 -22.26 1.77 -1.57
CA VAL A 178 -21.94 1.92 -2.99
C VAL A 178 -21.52 3.35 -3.31
N LEU A 179 -22.17 4.34 -2.69
CA LEU A 179 -21.77 5.74 -2.82
C LEU A 179 -20.32 5.93 -2.34
N LEU A 180 -20.00 5.45 -1.13
CA LEU A 180 -18.66 5.57 -0.56
C LEU A 180 -17.61 4.80 -1.36
N ALA A 181 -17.90 3.55 -1.72
CA ALA A 181 -17.02 2.73 -2.56
C ALA A 181 -16.73 3.43 -3.88
N SER A 182 -17.76 3.96 -4.54
CA SER A 182 -17.61 4.67 -5.82
C SER A 182 -16.80 5.95 -5.68
N SER A 183 -16.96 6.70 -4.58
CA SER A 183 -16.14 7.90 -4.32
C SER A 183 -14.67 7.53 -4.17
N HIS A 184 -14.36 6.59 -3.26
CA HIS A 184 -12.98 6.18 -3.03
C HIS A 184 -12.34 5.49 -4.25
N TRP A 185 -13.10 4.76 -5.07
CA TRP A 185 -12.57 4.22 -6.32
C TRP A 185 -12.12 5.32 -7.29
N ARG A 186 -12.82 6.45 -7.32
CA ARG A 186 -12.41 7.61 -8.13
C ARG A 186 -11.17 8.28 -7.55
N ASP A 187 -11.12 8.46 -6.23
CA ASP A 187 -9.97 9.07 -5.56
C ASP A 187 -8.70 8.20 -5.68
N ALA A 188 -8.87 6.87 -5.75
CA ALA A 188 -7.82 5.92 -6.07
C ALA A 188 -7.36 5.93 -7.54
N GLY A 189 -7.97 6.74 -8.41
CA GLY A 189 -7.67 6.75 -9.85
C GLY A 189 -8.18 5.52 -10.61
N LEU A 190 -9.19 4.83 -10.08
CA LEU A 190 -9.80 3.63 -10.67
C LEU A 190 -11.29 3.86 -10.99
N PRO A 191 -11.65 4.88 -11.80
CA PRO A 191 -13.05 5.27 -12.05
C PRO A 191 -13.90 4.17 -12.72
N HIS A 192 -13.27 3.24 -13.44
CA HIS A 192 -13.97 2.07 -13.99
C HIS A 192 -14.56 1.15 -12.90
N LEU A 193 -13.89 1.03 -11.74
CA LEU A 193 -14.42 0.30 -10.59
C LEU A 193 -15.56 1.08 -9.92
N ALA A 194 -15.50 2.40 -9.89
CA ALA A 194 -16.61 3.23 -9.42
C ALA A 194 -17.88 3.05 -10.29
N LEU A 195 -17.73 2.99 -11.62
CA LEU A 195 -18.85 2.69 -12.52
C LEU A 195 -19.40 1.29 -12.28
N ARG A 196 -18.52 0.28 -12.11
CA ARG A 196 -18.94 -1.08 -11.79
C ARG A 196 -19.69 -1.17 -10.47
N ALA A 197 -19.19 -0.53 -9.41
CA ALA A 197 -19.82 -0.53 -8.10
C ALA A 197 -21.19 0.14 -8.16
N SER A 198 -21.23 1.37 -8.66
CA SER A 198 -22.48 2.13 -8.78
C SER A 198 -23.51 1.44 -9.66
N ALA A 199 -23.14 0.80 -10.78
CA ALA A 199 -24.03 0.06 -11.69
C ALA A 199 -24.92 -0.99 -11.00
N ARG A 200 -24.51 -1.47 -9.83
CA ARG A 200 -25.23 -2.49 -9.05
C ARG A 200 -26.50 -1.95 -8.37
N ILE A 201 -26.64 -0.62 -8.29
CA ILE A 201 -27.81 0.05 -7.74
C ILE A 201 -28.64 0.64 -8.87
N SER A 202 -29.91 0.24 -8.93
CA SER A 202 -30.92 0.83 -9.80
C SER A 202 -32.00 1.59 -9.02
N GLY A 203 -32.01 1.50 -7.69
CA GLY A 203 -33.00 2.15 -6.83
C GLY A 203 -32.45 2.41 -5.42
N ALA A 204 -32.66 3.63 -4.95
CA ALA A 204 -32.38 4.11 -3.60
C ALA A 204 -33.39 5.24 -3.29
N ASP A 205 -33.34 5.82 -2.09
CA ASP A 205 -34.07 7.08 -1.88
C ASP A 205 -33.57 8.17 -2.85
N PRO A 206 -34.41 9.15 -3.22
CA PRO A 206 -34.06 10.12 -4.25
C PRO A 206 -32.76 10.90 -3.97
N HIS A 207 -32.53 11.30 -2.73
CA HIS A 207 -31.34 12.07 -2.34
C HIS A 207 -30.06 11.24 -2.51
N LEU A 208 -30.08 9.99 -2.04
CA LEU A 208 -28.97 9.07 -2.24
C LEU A 208 -28.78 8.73 -3.72
N MET A 209 -29.86 8.57 -4.49
CA MET A 209 -29.77 8.35 -5.93
C MET A 209 -29.12 9.54 -6.64
N ALA A 210 -29.47 10.78 -6.29
CA ALA A 210 -28.81 11.97 -6.83
C ALA A 210 -27.30 11.97 -6.54
N ALA A 211 -26.89 11.58 -5.33
CA ALA A 211 -25.47 11.43 -4.98
C ALA A 211 -24.76 10.33 -5.78
N ILE A 212 -25.42 9.19 -5.99
CA ILE A 212 -24.90 8.09 -6.82
C ILE A 212 -24.75 8.54 -8.28
N LEU A 213 -25.74 9.26 -8.83
CA LEU A 213 -25.69 9.82 -10.19
C LEU A 213 -24.53 10.82 -10.35
N ARG A 214 -24.32 11.72 -9.38
CA ARG A 214 -23.15 12.60 -9.38
C ARG A 214 -21.84 11.83 -9.35
N THR A 215 -21.76 10.78 -8.53
CA THR A 215 -20.53 9.98 -8.43
C THR A 215 -20.26 9.19 -9.72
N ARG A 216 -21.30 8.66 -10.36
CA ARG A 216 -21.22 8.07 -11.71
C ARG A 216 -20.77 9.09 -12.74
N GLY A 217 -21.40 10.28 -12.77
CA GLY A 217 -21.02 11.36 -13.68
C GLY A 217 -19.57 11.79 -13.47
N GLY A 218 -19.14 11.85 -12.21
CA GLY A 218 -17.74 12.07 -11.87
C GLY A 218 -16.81 10.99 -12.41
N ALA A 219 -17.19 9.72 -12.33
CA ALA A 219 -16.38 8.62 -12.87
C ALA A 219 -16.33 8.64 -14.42
N HIS A 220 -17.45 8.94 -15.10
CA HIS A 220 -17.47 9.16 -16.54
C HIS A 220 -16.57 10.33 -16.95
N ARG A 221 -16.62 11.42 -16.19
CA ARG A 221 -15.73 12.58 -16.38
C ARG A 221 -14.26 12.17 -16.28
N ASP A 222 -13.89 11.43 -15.22
CA ASP A 222 -12.51 10.99 -15.00
C ASP A 222 -12.03 10.00 -16.09
N LEU A 223 -12.96 9.39 -16.86
CA LEU A 223 -12.69 8.54 -18.03
C LEU A 223 -12.70 9.31 -19.37
N GLY A 224 -13.03 10.60 -19.37
CA GLY A 224 -13.18 11.41 -20.60
C GLY A 224 -14.51 11.19 -21.34
N SER A 225 -15.44 10.40 -20.80
CA SER A 225 -16.80 10.23 -21.33
C SER A 225 -17.68 11.42 -20.92
N LEU A 226 -17.37 12.60 -21.44
CA LEU A 226 -17.89 13.86 -20.91
C LEU A 226 -19.39 14.08 -21.16
N ASP A 227 -19.93 13.58 -22.26
CA ASP A 227 -21.37 13.70 -22.57
C ASP A 227 -22.22 12.85 -21.62
N ASP A 228 -21.79 11.61 -21.35
CA ASP A 228 -22.42 10.76 -20.33
C ASP A 228 -22.32 11.40 -18.94
N ALA A 229 -21.17 12.01 -18.64
CA ALA A 229 -20.96 12.72 -17.39
C ALA A 229 -21.95 13.88 -17.22
N GLU A 230 -22.11 14.72 -18.25
CA GLU A 230 -23.06 15.85 -18.22
C GLU A 230 -24.50 15.34 -18.05
N GLN A 231 -24.92 14.33 -18.80
CA GLN A 231 -26.27 13.76 -18.68
C GLN A 231 -26.57 13.26 -17.28
N LEU A 232 -25.66 12.50 -16.67
CA LEU A 232 -25.82 11.98 -15.31
C LEU A 232 -25.87 13.09 -14.25
N VAL A 233 -25.07 14.15 -14.44
CA VAL A 233 -25.08 15.31 -13.53
C VAL A 233 -26.37 16.08 -13.66
N LEU A 234 -26.88 16.30 -14.88
CA LEU A 234 -28.16 16.95 -15.11
C LEU A 234 -29.32 16.14 -14.50
N GLN A 235 -29.35 14.82 -14.69
CA GLN A 235 -30.32 13.95 -14.01
C GLN A 235 -30.23 14.07 -12.48
N SER A 236 -29.02 14.18 -11.92
CA SER A 236 -28.88 14.40 -10.47
C SER A 236 -29.45 15.75 -10.01
N LEU A 237 -29.34 16.79 -10.86
CA LEU A 237 -29.85 18.14 -10.60
C LEU A 237 -31.36 18.23 -10.81
N GLU A 238 -31.96 17.36 -11.64
CA GLU A 238 -33.43 17.24 -11.71
C GLU A 238 -34.00 16.73 -10.37
N ILE A 239 -33.26 15.86 -9.67
CA ILE A 239 -33.65 15.34 -8.35
C ILE A 239 -33.31 16.33 -7.23
N GLU A 240 -32.12 16.93 -7.28
CA GLU A 240 -31.64 17.93 -6.31
C GLU A 240 -31.22 19.24 -7.01
N PRO A 241 -32.18 20.13 -7.34
CA PRO A 241 -31.92 21.34 -8.12
C PRO A 241 -30.99 22.36 -7.47
N ASP A 242 -30.82 22.28 -6.15
CA ASP A 242 -29.98 23.17 -5.34
C ASP A 242 -28.71 22.46 -4.82
N SER A 243 -28.26 21.41 -5.52
CA SER A 243 -27.04 20.70 -5.16
C SER A 243 -25.78 21.47 -5.58
N LEU A 244 -25.10 22.09 -4.61
CA LEU A 244 -23.80 22.75 -4.84
C LEU A 244 -22.76 21.77 -5.44
N HIS A 245 -22.80 20.49 -5.05
CA HIS A 245 -21.92 19.46 -5.59
C HIS A 245 -22.26 19.11 -7.04
N GLY A 246 -23.55 19.09 -7.39
CA GLY A 246 -24.00 18.90 -8.77
C GLY A 246 -23.49 19.99 -9.70
N TYR A 247 -23.65 21.26 -9.32
CA TYR A 247 -23.14 22.38 -10.11
C TYR A 247 -21.60 22.45 -10.16
N SER A 248 -20.91 22.13 -9.06
CA SER A 248 -19.44 22.05 -9.06
C SER A 248 -18.93 21.01 -10.07
N LEU A 249 -19.60 19.85 -10.13
CA LEU A 249 -19.26 18.79 -11.08
C LEU A 249 -19.64 19.18 -12.52
N LEU A 250 -20.81 19.79 -12.73
CA LEU A 250 -21.24 20.29 -14.04
C LEU A 250 -20.24 21.30 -14.62
N GLY A 251 -19.76 22.23 -13.78
CA GLY A 251 -18.73 23.19 -14.16
C GLY A 251 -17.45 22.51 -14.63
N ALA A 252 -16.96 21.53 -13.87
CA ALA A 252 -15.77 20.77 -14.24
C ALA A 252 -15.94 19.96 -15.55
N VAL A 253 -17.11 19.34 -15.76
CA VAL A 253 -17.43 18.60 -16.99
C VAL A 253 -17.44 19.54 -18.20
N ARG A 254 -18.14 20.67 -18.10
CA ARG A 254 -18.22 21.67 -19.19
C ARG A 254 -16.89 22.30 -19.53
N TYR A 255 -16.04 22.53 -18.52
CA TYR A 255 -14.65 22.90 -18.74
C TYR A 255 -13.94 21.88 -19.61
N GLN A 256 -13.96 20.58 -19.24
CA GLN A 256 -13.29 19.55 -20.03
C GLN A 256 -13.89 19.35 -21.43
N GLN A 257 -15.17 19.67 -21.62
CA GLN A 257 -15.80 19.70 -22.96
C GLN A 257 -15.36 20.92 -23.80
N GLY A 258 -14.56 21.83 -23.24
CA GLY A 258 -14.16 23.07 -23.89
C GLY A 258 -15.26 24.13 -23.93
N ARG A 259 -16.23 24.09 -23.00
CA ARG A 259 -17.32 25.07 -22.83
C ARG A 259 -17.12 25.88 -21.53
N PRO A 260 -16.05 26.68 -21.42
CA PRO A 260 -15.66 27.30 -20.15
C PRO A 260 -16.63 28.39 -19.69
N ASP A 261 -17.34 29.04 -20.61
CA ASP A 261 -18.41 30.00 -20.34
C ASP A 261 -19.55 29.36 -19.55
N GLU A 262 -20.14 28.29 -20.08
CA GLU A 262 -21.21 27.55 -19.40
C GLU A 262 -20.73 26.82 -18.13
N GLY A 263 -19.42 26.53 -18.05
CA GLY A 263 -18.80 25.96 -16.88
C GLY A 263 -18.65 26.98 -15.74
N GLU A 264 -18.34 28.24 -16.07
CA GLU A 264 -18.31 29.32 -15.10
C GLU A 264 -19.68 29.62 -14.51
N ASP A 265 -20.73 29.64 -15.33
CA ASP A 265 -22.11 29.80 -14.84
C ASP A 265 -22.46 28.73 -13.79
N ALA A 266 -22.05 27.47 -14.04
CA ALA A 266 -22.25 26.39 -13.10
C ALA A 266 -21.41 26.58 -11.82
N PHE A 267 -20.14 26.98 -11.92
CA PHE A 267 -19.31 27.27 -10.75
C PHE A 267 -19.86 28.44 -9.92
N GLU A 268 -20.36 29.48 -10.56
CA GLU A 268 -21.01 30.63 -9.90
C GLU A 268 -22.28 30.19 -9.18
N ARG A 269 -23.10 29.33 -9.80
CA ARG A 269 -24.28 28.75 -9.16
C ARG A 269 -23.89 27.89 -7.95
N ALA A 270 -22.81 27.11 -8.03
CA ALA A 270 -22.31 26.35 -6.90
C ALA A 270 -21.89 27.25 -5.72
N VAL A 271 -21.19 28.36 -6.00
CA VAL A 271 -20.81 29.36 -4.98
C VAL A 271 -22.04 30.04 -4.38
N ALA A 272 -23.04 30.39 -5.19
CA ALA A 272 -24.30 30.97 -4.71
C ALA A 272 -25.08 30.02 -3.79
N LEU A 273 -24.89 28.71 -3.95
CA LEU A 273 -25.45 27.66 -3.10
C LEU A 273 -24.55 27.31 -1.89
N GLY A 274 -23.47 28.05 -1.67
CA GLY A 274 -22.62 27.93 -0.49
C GLY A 274 -21.29 27.18 -0.70
N ALA A 275 -20.93 26.82 -1.93
CA ALA A 275 -19.63 26.22 -2.17
C ALA A 275 -18.49 27.24 -1.96
N HIS A 276 -17.39 26.80 -1.35
CA HIS A 276 -16.25 27.69 -1.11
C HIS A 276 -15.58 28.08 -2.44
N PRO A 277 -15.32 29.36 -2.72
CA PRO A 277 -14.69 29.79 -3.98
C PRO A 277 -13.36 29.11 -4.28
N GLU A 278 -12.57 28.82 -3.24
CA GLU A 278 -11.28 28.12 -3.37
C GLU A 278 -11.44 26.68 -3.88
N SER A 279 -12.47 25.97 -3.45
CA SER A 279 -12.77 24.62 -3.96
C SER A 279 -13.12 24.64 -5.45
N GLN A 280 -13.81 25.69 -5.89
CA GLN A 280 -14.10 25.89 -7.32
C GLN A 280 -12.84 26.24 -8.11
N GLU A 281 -11.91 27.02 -7.54
CA GLU A 281 -10.62 27.30 -8.17
C GLU A 281 -9.77 26.04 -8.34
N GLN A 282 -9.74 25.17 -7.33
CA GLN A 282 -9.08 23.86 -7.43
C GLN A 282 -9.75 22.99 -8.50
N SER A 283 -11.09 23.03 -8.60
CA SER A 283 -11.85 22.30 -9.61
C SER A 283 -11.55 22.80 -11.04
N ARG A 284 -11.47 24.12 -11.26
CA ARG A 284 -11.04 24.72 -12.54
C ARG A 284 -9.64 24.26 -12.94
N ARG A 285 -8.68 24.34 -12.02
CA ARG A 285 -7.29 23.93 -12.25
C ARG A 285 -7.19 22.46 -12.64
N LYS A 286 -7.89 21.59 -11.90
CA LYS A 286 -7.96 20.16 -12.19
C LYS A 286 -8.59 19.91 -13.57
N ALA A 287 -9.74 20.52 -13.84
CA ALA A 287 -10.45 20.37 -15.10
C ALA A 287 -9.62 20.85 -16.30
N LEU A 288 -8.92 21.99 -16.19
CA LEU A 288 -8.01 22.48 -17.23
C LEU A 288 -6.88 21.48 -17.49
N ARG A 289 -6.20 21.01 -16.44
CA ARG A 289 -5.08 20.06 -16.56
C ARG A 289 -5.50 18.75 -17.23
N GLU A 290 -6.71 18.30 -16.95
CA GLU A 290 -7.27 17.03 -17.46
C GLU A 290 -8.03 17.19 -18.78
N ALA A 291 -8.21 18.42 -19.28
CA ALA A 291 -8.84 18.66 -20.57
C ALA A 291 -7.92 18.25 -21.73
N GLU A 292 -8.53 17.82 -22.84
CA GLU A 292 -7.82 17.56 -24.10
C GLU A 292 -7.11 18.83 -24.61
N PRO A 293 -5.98 18.72 -25.33
CA PRO A 293 -5.13 19.88 -25.69
C PRO A 293 -5.89 21.07 -26.30
N ILE A 294 -6.78 20.82 -27.25
CA ILE A 294 -7.56 21.89 -27.91
C ILE A 294 -8.50 22.59 -26.92
N ALA A 295 -9.21 21.82 -26.09
CA ALA A 295 -10.08 22.36 -25.06
C ALA A 295 -9.26 23.14 -24.03
N ARG A 296 -8.10 22.61 -23.65
CA ARG A 296 -7.16 23.20 -22.68
C ARG A 296 -6.71 24.59 -23.11
N SER A 297 -6.20 24.76 -24.32
CA SER A 297 -5.76 26.08 -24.81
C SER A 297 -6.92 27.08 -24.91
N ARG A 298 -8.11 26.62 -25.30
CA ARG A 298 -9.33 27.45 -25.33
C ARG A 298 -9.74 27.94 -23.95
N ILE A 299 -9.78 27.04 -22.97
CA ILE A 299 -10.11 27.37 -21.58
C ILE A 299 -9.08 28.33 -21.00
N ALA A 300 -7.78 28.07 -21.24
CA ALA A 300 -6.70 28.92 -20.76
C ALA A 300 -6.82 30.35 -21.30
N SER A 301 -7.07 30.50 -22.61
CA SER A 301 -7.32 31.80 -23.25
C SER A 301 -8.54 32.50 -22.63
N PHE A 302 -9.66 31.79 -22.51
CA PHE A 302 -10.89 32.32 -21.91
C PHE A 302 -10.68 32.84 -20.49
N LEU A 303 -9.97 32.08 -19.64
CA LEU A 303 -9.69 32.47 -18.27
C LEU A 303 -8.82 33.74 -18.22
N LEU A 304 -7.78 33.80 -19.04
CA LEU A 304 -6.89 34.97 -19.11
C LEU A 304 -7.61 36.21 -19.62
N ASP A 305 -8.47 36.08 -20.62
CA ASP A 305 -9.29 37.19 -21.13
C ASP A 305 -10.26 37.72 -20.06
N ARG A 306 -10.77 36.83 -19.21
CA ARG A 306 -11.72 37.18 -18.14
C ARG A 306 -11.07 37.91 -16.97
N ASP A 307 -9.95 37.40 -16.46
CA ASP A 307 -9.17 38.03 -15.39
C ASP A 307 -7.69 37.58 -15.45
N PRO A 308 -6.82 38.37 -16.12
CA PRO A 308 -5.42 38.00 -16.34
C PRO A 308 -4.62 37.85 -15.04
N LEU A 309 -4.98 38.57 -13.98
CA LEU A 309 -4.26 38.54 -12.71
C LEU A 309 -4.63 37.30 -11.92
N ARG A 310 -5.94 37.05 -11.76
CA ARG A 310 -6.45 35.89 -11.04
C ARG A 310 -6.05 34.58 -11.71
N TYR A 311 -6.13 34.52 -13.04
CA TYR A 311 -5.90 33.31 -13.81
C TYR A 311 -4.54 33.28 -14.51
N SER A 312 -3.57 34.06 -14.04
CA SER A 312 -2.19 34.07 -14.55
C SER A 312 -1.55 32.68 -14.65
N TRP A 313 -1.95 31.74 -13.78
CA TRP A 313 -1.51 30.35 -13.81
C TRP A 313 -1.97 29.57 -15.06
N ALA A 314 -3.02 30.00 -15.75
CA ALA A 314 -3.54 29.35 -16.95
C ALA A 314 -2.64 29.57 -18.18
N ALA A 315 -1.77 30.60 -18.16
CA ALA A 315 -0.84 30.90 -19.25
C ALA A 315 0.12 29.75 -19.58
N ALA A 316 0.42 28.88 -18.60
CA ALA A 316 1.25 27.69 -18.81
C ALA A 316 0.66 26.67 -19.79
N TYR A 317 -0.60 26.82 -20.19
CA TYR A 317 -1.34 25.88 -21.02
C TYR A 317 -1.71 26.44 -22.42
N LEU A 318 -1.13 27.58 -22.82
CA LEU A 318 -1.31 28.15 -24.16
C LEU A 318 -0.34 27.56 -25.20
N ASP A 319 0.77 26.95 -24.75
CA ASP A 319 1.91 26.54 -25.59
C ASP A 319 2.08 25.00 -25.69
N GLU A 320 1.08 24.21 -25.27
CA GLU A 320 1.04 22.74 -25.37
C GLU A 320 0.21 22.25 -26.56
#